data_AF-A0A7Y0WKK7-F1
#
_entry.id   AF-A0A7Y0WKK7-F1
#
_cell.length_a   1.000
_cell.length_b   1.000
_cell.length_c   1.000
_cell.angle_alpha   90.00
_cell.angle_beta   90.00
_cell.angle_gamma   90.00
#
_symmetry.space_group_name_H-M   'P 1'
#
loop_
_entity.id
_entity.type
_entity.pdbx_description
1 polymer ?
#
loop_
_entity_poly.entity_id
_entity_poly.type
_entity_poly.pdbx_seq_one_letter_code
_entity_poly.pdbx_strand_id
1 'polypeptide(L)'
;MIKRYSILAMAVLAMSGCAHDEKPFFAPSESELQDRSQLSGADQAVLMGKYQHAERMLAQYVSRNNSGQLRMKYFGISGENRKHAIDTVATLLWETGRDDSLKQFAKDYLSGSEYQTTLCRISERQAKYEEAYHCWNEMGEIDRAERVVRTEAALRILSTP
;
A
#
# COMPACT_ATOMS: atom_id res chain seq x y z
N MET A 1 -22.32 78.24 9.59
CA MET A 1 -23.40 77.25 9.69
C MET A 1 -23.94 76.99 8.30
N ILE A 2 -23.83 75.75 7.80
CA ILE A 2 -24.85 75.01 7.03
C ILE A 2 -24.22 73.66 6.65
N LYS A 3 -24.85 72.60 7.16
CA LYS A 3 -24.60 71.19 6.90
C LYS A 3 -24.88 70.87 5.44
N ARG A 4 -24.16 69.90 4.87
CA ARG A 4 -24.72 68.84 4.00
C ARG A 4 -23.69 67.72 3.83
N TYR A 5 -23.81 66.73 4.70
CA TYR A 5 -23.32 65.38 4.47
C TYR A 5 -24.20 64.75 3.39
N SER A 6 -23.61 64.22 2.33
CA SER A 6 -24.32 63.31 1.45
C SER A 6 -23.36 62.38 0.71
N ILE A 7 -23.48 61.12 1.10
CA ILE A 7 -23.63 59.97 0.20
C ILE A 7 -22.37 59.57 -0.58
N LEU A 8 -21.71 58.53 -0.11
CA LEU A 8 -21.34 57.44 -1.01
C LEU A 8 -21.75 56.10 -0.39
N ALA A 9 -22.68 55.47 -1.09
CA ALA A 9 -23.38 54.26 -0.69
C ALA A 9 -22.45 53.04 -0.78
N MET A 10 -22.59 52.19 0.23
CA MET A 10 -22.21 50.78 0.19
C MET A 10 -22.87 50.12 -1.02
N ALA A 11 -22.07 49.57 -1.93
CA ALA A 11 -22.51 48.58 -2.91
C ALA A 11 -21.63 47.35 -2.72
N VAL A 12 -21.92 46.57 -1.67
CA VAL A 12 -21.49 45.18 -1.59
C VAL A 12 -22.32 44.44 -2.63
N LEU A 13 -21.78 44.30 -3.84
CA LEU A 13 -22.30 43.37 -4.83
C LEU A 13 -22.12 41.96 -4.26
N ALA A 14 -23.17 41.49 -3.59
CA ALA A 14 -23.42 40.08 -3.41
C ALA A 14 -23.59 39.47 -4.80
N MET A 15 -22.48 39.03 -5.40
CA MET A 15 -22.53 38.07 -6.48
C MET A 15 -22.95 36.73 -5.86
N SER A 16 -24.25 36.57 -5.65
CA SER A 16 -24.89 35.26 -5.61
C SER A 16 -24.89 34.70 -7.03
N GLY A 17 -23.69 34.42 -7.55
CA GLY A 17 -23.52 33.45 -8.60
C GLY A 17 -23.56 32.09 -7.92
N CYS A 18 -24.55 31.27 -8.26
CA CYS A 18 -24.44 29.84 -8.01
C CYS A 18 -23.16 29.39 -8.72
N ALA A 19 -22.06 29.25 -7.96
CA ALA A 19 -20.88 28.55 -8.44
C ALA A 19 -21.35 27.12 -8.71
N HIS A 20 -21.70 26.85 -9.95
CA HIS A 20 -21.80 25.50 -10.44
C HIS A 20 -20.37 24.97 -10.36
N ASP A 21 -20.12 24.09 -9.39
CA ASP A 21 -18.84 23.38 -9.24
C ASP A 21 -18.60 22.54 -10.50
N GLU A 22 -18.08 23.18 -11.55
CA GLU A 22 -17.44 22.48 -12.66
C GLU A 22 -16.15 21.90 -12.09
N LYS A 23 -16.27 20.70 -11.49
CA LYS A 23 -15.10 19.90 -11.09
C LYS A 23 -14.18 19.81 -12.32
N PRO A 24 -12.90 20.21 -12.20
CA PRO A 24 -11.94 20.02 -13.27
C PRO A 24 -12.00 18.57 -13.75
N PHE A 25 -11.92 18.33 -15.05
CA PHE A 25 -11.99 16.98 -15.63
C PHE A 25 -10.92 16.01 -15.09
N PHE A 26 -9.91 16.55 -14.38
CA PHE A 26 -8.80 15.82 -13.74
C PHE A 26 -8.87 15.80 -12.21
N ALA A 27 -9.93 16.33 -11.59
CA ALA A 27 -10.10 16.27 -10.14
C ALA A 27 -10.54 14.86 -9.70
N PRO A 28 -9.92 14.27 -8.67
CA PRO A 28 -10.34 12.98 -8.14
C PRO A 28 -11.81 13.03 -7.73
N SER A 29 -12.52 11.94 -8.01
CA SER A 29 -13.87 11.72 -7.50
C SER A 29 -13.88 11.61 -5.97
N GLU A 30 -15.02 11.90 -5.35
CA GLU A 30 -15.18 11.74 -3.90
C GLU A 30 -14.94 10.30 -3.45
N SER A 31 -15.35 9.31 -4.26
CA SER A 31 -15.05 7.91 -4.04
C SER A 31 -13.55 7.62 -4.03
N GLU A 32 -12.77 8.22 -4.94
CA GLU A 32 -11.32 8.02 -4.98
C GLU A 32 -10.61 8.64 -3.78
N LEU A 33 -11.10 9.79 -3.28
CA LEU A 33 -10.58 10.41 -2.07
C LEU A 33 -10.90 9.59 -0.83
N GLN A 34 -12.11 9.04 -0.75
CA GLN A 34 -12.52 8.15 0.33
C GLN A 34 -11.68 6.87 0.33
N ASP A 35 -11.48 6.26 -0.84
CA ASP A 35 -10.65 5.08 -0.99
C ASP A 35 -9.21 5.34 -0.56
N ARG A 36 -8.63 6.45 -1.03
CA ARG A 36 -7.28 6.85 -0.65
C ARG A 36 -7.14 7.00 0.86
N SER A 37 -8.10 7.68 1.49
CA SER A 37 -8.11 7.88 2.95
C SER A 37 -8.18 6.55 3.70
N GLN A 38 -9.06 5.64 3.26
CA GLN A 38 -9.22 4.34 3.90
C GLN A 38 -7.99 3.45 3.72
N LEU A 39 -7.36 3.47 2.54
CA LEU A 39 -6.12 2.76 2.28
C LEU A 39 -4.96 3.30 3.10
N SER A 40 -4.81 4.62 3.19
CA SER A 40 -3.81 5.24 4.08
C SER A 40 -4.01 4.86 5.55
N GLY A 41 -5.27 4.76 6.01
CA GLY A 41 -5.58 4.28 7.35
C GLY A 41 -5.24 2.80 7.55
N ALA A 42 -5.48 1.96 6.55
CA ALA A 42 -5.11 0.55 6.58
C ALA A 42 -3.58 0.38 6.61
N ASP A 43 -2.85 1.11 5.78
CA ASP A 43 -1.38 1.12 5.75
C ASP A 43 -0.79 1.52 7.10
N GLN A 44 -1.27 2.63 7.67
CA GLN A 44 -0.85 3.05 9.00
C GLN A 44 -1.18 2.00 10.08
N ALA A 45 -2.30 1.31 9.97
CA ALA A 45 -2.64 0.23 10.89
C ALA A 45 -1.67 -0.96 10.76
N VAL A 46 -1.19 -1.30 9.55
CA VAL A 46 -0.15 -2.31 9.34
C VAL A 46 1.15 -1.87 10.00
N LEU A 47 1.60 -0.64 9.76
CA LEU A 47 2.82 -0.07 10.34
C LEU A 47 2.79 -0.02 11.87
N MET A 48 1.61 0.15 12.46
CA MET A 48 1.39 0.12 13.91
C MET A 48 1.21 -1.29 14.50
N GLY A 49 1.31 -2.36 13.69
CA GLY A 49 1.06 -3.73 14.14
C GLY A 49 -0.41 -4.06 14.44
N LYS A 50 -1.35 -3.18 14.05
CA LYS A 50 -2.80 -3.36 14.26
C LYS A 50 -3.42 -4.18 13.12
N TYR A 51 -2.90 -5.39 12.90
CA TYR A 51 -3.21 -6.20 11.70
C TYR A 51 -4.71 -6.52 11.54
N GLN A 52 -5.41 -6.89 12.60
CA GLN A 52 -6.86 -7.14 12.54
C GLN A 52 -7.68 -5.89 12.17
N HIS A 53 -7.17 -4.71 12.54
CA HIS A 53 -7.82 -3.46 12.15
C HIS A 53 -7.56 -3.16 10.66
N ALA A 54 -6.31 -3.31 10.22
CA ALA A 54 -5.96 -3.20 8.80
C ALA A 54 -6.78 -4.16 7.92
N GLU A 55 -6.95 -5.42 8.34
CA GLU A 55 -7.77 -6.40 7.62
C GLU A 55 -9.22 -5.97 7.46
N ARG A 56 -9.83 -5.40 8.52
CA ARG A 56 -11.20 -4.88 8.44
C ARG A 56 -11.31 -3.70 7.48
N MET A 57 -10.32 -2.81 7.47
CA MET A 57 -10.29 -1.68 6.53
C MET A 57 -10.10 -2.14 5.08
N LEU A 58 -9.30 -3.20 4.87
CA LEU A 58 -9.03 -3.77 3.54
C LEU A 58 -10.15 -4.69 3.03
N ALA A 59 -11.05 -5.17 3.89
CA ALA A 59 -12.09 -6.16 3.56
C ALA A 59 -13.01 -5.74 2.39
N GLN A 60 -13.14 -4.44 2.13
CA GLN A 60 -13.90 -3.97 0.98
C GLN A 60 -13.15 -4.15 -0.35
N TYR A 61 -11.82 -4.18 -0.34
CA TYR A 61 -10.96 -4.30 -1.53
C TYR A 61 -10.49 -5.72 -1.82
N VAL A 62 -10.54 -6.61 -0.84
CA VAL A 62 -10.09 -8.00 -0.97
C VAL A 62 -11.22 -9.00 -0.79
N SER A 63 -11.07 -10.16 -1.42
CA SER A 63 -11.97 -11.31 -1.28
C SER A 63 -11.17 -12.60 -1.28
N ARG A 64 -11.79 -13.70 -0.85
CA ARG A 64 -11.21 -15.04 -1.02
C ARG A 64 -11.94 -15.77 -2.13
N ASN A 65 -11.20 -16.45 -3.00
CA ASN A 65 -11.79 -17.34 -3.99
C ASN A 65 -12.19 -18.70 -3.37
N ASN A 66 -12.73 -19.61 -4.18
CA ASN A 66 -13.20 -20.93 -3.74
C ASN A 66 -12.08 -21.82 -3.15
N SER A 67 -10.81 -21.57 -3.50
CA SER A 67 -9.65 -22.25 -2.90
C SER A 67 -9.08 -21.51 -1.69
N GLY A 68 -9.74 -20.46 -1.22
CA GLY A 68 -9.33 -19.66 -0.07
C GLY A 68 -8.22 -18.64 -0.37
N GLN A 69 -7.75 -18.52 -1.61
CA GLN A 69 -6.71 -17.56 -2.01
C GLN A 69 -7.23 -16.13 -1.96
N LEU A 70 -6.40 -15.23 -1.44
CA LEU A 70 -6.71 -13.80 -1.38
C LEU A 70 -6.62 -13.17 -2.77
N ARG A 71 -7.64 -12.41 -3.16
CA ARG A 71 -7.75 -11.73 -4.45
C ARG A 71 -8.23 -10.29 -4.25
N MET A 72 -7.67 -9.38 -5.03
CA MET A 72 -8.22 -8.02 -5.16
C MET A 72 -9.57 -8.07 -5.88
N LYS A 73 -10.56 -7.35 -5.36
CA LYS A 73 -11.83 -7.14 -6.08
C LYS A 73 -11.57 -6.28 -7.32
N TYR A 74 -12.15 -6.66 -8.44
CA TYR A 74 -11.96 -5.97 -9.72
C TYR A 74 -12.78 -4.68 -9.85
N PHE A 75 -13.93 -4.61 -9.19
CA PHE A 75 -14.83 -3.46 -9.26
C PHE A 75 -14.61 -2.52 -8.07
N GLY A 76 -14.60 -1.22 -8.35
CA GLY A 76 -14.60 -0.17 -7.33
C GLY A 76 -13.23 0.36 -6.90
N ILE A 77 -12.12 -0.06 -7.53
CA ILE A 77 -10.80 0.51 -7.27
C ILE A 77 -9.89 0.45 -8.51
N SER A 78 -9.33 1.58 -8.91
CA SER A 78 -8.49 1.71 -10.11
C SER A 78 -7.25 2.57 -9.86
N GLY A 79 -6.32 2.56 -10.82
CA GLY A 79 -5.13 3.41 -10.80
C GLY A 79 -4.27 3.27 -9.55
N GLU A 80 -3.88 4.41 -8.99
CA GLU A 80 -2.99 4.49 -7.82
C GLU A 80 -3.59 3.86 -6.57
N ASN A 81 -4.90 4.03 -6.34
CA ASN A 81 -5.57 3.41 -5.19
C ASN A 81 -5.46 1.89 -5.26
N ARG A 82 -5.59 1.30 -6.46
CA ARG A 82 -5.45 -0.15 -6.63
C ARG A 82 -4.03 -0.62 -6.30
N LYS A 83 -3.00 0.11 -6.76
CA LYS A 83 -1.60 -0.20 -6.42
C LYS A 83 -1.36 -0.07 -4.92
N HIS A 84 -1.83 1.01 -4.31
CA HIS A 84 -1.73 1.23 -2.86
C HIS A 84 -2.37 0.08 -2.07
N ALA A 85 -3.57 -0.36 -2.46
CA ALA A 85 -4.22 -1.50 -1.83
C ALA A 85 -3.42 -2.81 -1.98
N ILE A 86 -2.85 -3.06 -3.17
CA ILE A 86 -1.97 -4.22 -3.42
C ILE A 86 -0.75 -4.17 -2.49
N ASP A 87 -0.10 -3.01 -2.37
CA ASP A 87 1.11 -2.84 -1.55
C ASP A 87 0.81 -3.00 -0.06
N THR A 88 -0.30 -2.43 0.41
CA THR A 88 -0.74 -2.59 1.80
C THR A 88 -1.07 -4.05 2.12
N VAL A 89 -1.72 -4.78 1.19
CA VAL A 89 -2.01 -6.21 1.38
C VAL A 89 -0.72 -7.04 1.38
N ALA A 90 0.21 -6.79 0.44
CA ALA A 90 1.49 -7.48 0.41
C ALA A 90 2.27 -7.26 1.71
N THR A 91 2.30 -6.02 2.20
CA THR A 91 2.96 -5.66 3.47
C THR A 91 2.27 -6.32 4.65
N LEU A 92 0.94 -6.31 4.72
CA LEU A 92 0.18 -7.00 5.77
C LEU A 92 0.49 -8.51 5.79
N LEU A 93 0.51 -9.17 4.63
CA LEU A 93 0.83 -10.60 4.52
C LEU A 93 2.28 -10.87 4.96
N TRP A 94 3.21 -9.99 4.58
CA TRP A 94 4.60 -10.04 5.04
C TRP A 94 4.69 -9.91 6.56
N GLU A 95 4.13 -8.85 7.15
CA GLU A 95 4.22 -8.58 8.60
C GLU A 95 3.56 -9.68 9.44
N THR A 96 2.54 -10.35 8.90
CA THR A 96 1.84 -11.45 9.60
C THR A 96 2.44 -12.83 9.34
N GLY A 97 3.57 -12.94 8.62
CA GLY A 97 4.24 -14.21 8.35
C GLY A 97 3.45 -15.18 7.47
N ARG A 98 2.46 -14.69 6.71
CA ARG A 98 1.59 -15.53 5.86
C ARG A 98 2.23 -15.76 4.49
N ASP A 99 3.40 -16.37 4.49
CA ASP A 99 4.29 -16.46 3.32
C ASP A 99 3.66 -17.18 2.12
N ASP A 100 2.89 -18.26 2.33
CA ASP A 100 2.23 -18.96 1.22
C ASP A 100 1.17 -18.09 0.54
N SER A 101 0.41 -17.34 1.34
CA SER A 101 -0.56 -16.37 0.83
C SER A 101 0.15 -15.21 0.13
N LEU A 102 1.27 -14.72 0.70
CA LEU A 102 2.08 -13.68 0.09
C LEU A 102 2.66 -14.12 -1.25
N LYS A 103 3.21 -15.34 -1.34
CA LYS A 103 3.78 -15.87 -2.58
C LYS A 103 2.73 -15.96 -3.69
N GLN A 104 1.54 -16.47 -3.38
CA GLN A 104 0.45 -16.54 -4.35
C GLN A 104 -0.03 -15.14 -4.74
N PHE A 105 -0.24 -14.25 -3.77
CA PHE A 105 -0.68 -12.88 -4.02
C PHE A 105 0.35 -12.08 -4.86
N ALA A 106 1.64 -12.24 -4.55
CA ALA A 106 2.73 -11.59 -5.26
C ALA A 106 2.77 -12.03 -6.73
N LYS A 107 2.57 -13.33 -7.00
CA LYS A 107 2.48 -13.85 -8.38
C LYS A 107 1.33 -13.23 -9.18
N ASP A 108 0.23 -12.93 -8.50
CA ASP A 108 -0.98 -12.42 -9.15
C ASP A 108 -0.96 -10.89 -9.35
N TYR A 109 -0.25 -10.13 -8.50
CA TYR A 109 -0.41 -8.67 -8.42
C TYR A 109 0.89 -7.85 -8.42
N LEU A 110 2.04 -8.43 -8.09
CA LEU A 110 3.32 -7.74 -8.16
C LEU A 110 3.99 -8.01 -9.50
N SER A 111 4.80 -7.07 -9.98
CA SER A 111 5.50 -7.22 -11.26
C SER A 111 6.98 -6.91 -11.16
N GLY A 112 7.76 -7.46 -12.10
CA GLY A 112 9.19 -7.20 -12.23
C GLY A 112 9.97 -7.39 -10.92
N SER A 113 10.67 -6.34 -10.51
CA SER A 113 11.54 -6.34 -9.33
C SER A 113 10.79 -6.49 -8.01
N GLU A 114 9.55 -5.99 -7.89
CA GLU A 114 8.76 -6.10 -6.66
C GLU A 114 8.41 -7.57 -6.36
N TYR A 115 8.01 -8.31 -7.40
CA TYR A 115 7.73 -9.74 -7.31
C TYR A 115 8.98 -10.53 -6.92
N GLN A 116 10.10 -10.32 -7.63
CA GLN A 116 11.35 -11.03 -7.37
C GLN A 116 11.89 -10.73 -5.96
N THR A 117 11.91 -9.46 -5.56
CA THR A 117 12.32 -9.03 -4.21
C THR A 117 11.48 -9.73 -3.15
N THR A 118 10.16 -9.83 -3.36
CA THR A 118 9.25 -10.50 -2.43
C THR A 118 9.59 -11.98 -2.29
N LEU A 119 9.88 -12.68 -3.39
CA LEU A 119 10.28 -14.08 -3.34
C LEU A 119 11.60 -14.28 -2.59
N CYS A 120 12.64 -13.49 -2.88
CA CYS A 120 13.92 -13.62 -2.21
C CYS A 120 13.79 -13.39 -0.69
N ARG A 121 12.98 -12.40 -0.29
CA ARG A 121 12.68 -12.12 1.13
C ARG A 121 11.94 -13.27 1.82
N ILE A 122 11.00 -13.93 1.12
CA ILE A 122 10.30 -15.10 1.66
C ILE A 122 11.30 -16.25 1.87
N SER A 123 12.17 -16.54 0.90
CA SER A 123 13.16 -17.61 1.02
C SER A 123 14.13 -17.35 2.19
N GLU A 124 14.54 -16.09 2.39
CA GLU A 124 15.37 -15.68 3.53
C GLU A 124 14.67 -15.90 4.88
N ARG A 125 13.40 -15.47 4.99
CA ARG A 125 12.58 -15.66 6.21
C ARG A 125 12.38 -17.14 6.55
N GLN A 126 12.19 -17.98 5.53
CA GLN A 126 12.02 -19.42 5.68
C GLN A 126 13.32 -20.16 5.96
N ALA A 127 14.43 -19.44 6.22
CA ALA A 127 15.76 -19.99 6.45
C ALA A 127 16.27 -20.88 5.29
N LYS A 128 15.80 -20.63 4.06
CA LYS A 128 16.28 -21.29 2.85
C LYS A 128 17.45 -20.51 2.29
N TYR A 129 18.57 -20.51 3.01
CA TYR A 129 19.69 -19.60 2.76
C TYR A 129 20.34 -19.78 1.39
N GLU A 130 20.49 -21.02 0.91
CA GLU A 130 21.02 -21.29 -0.43
C GLU A 130 20.10 -20.70 -1.52
N GLU A 131 18.79 -20.94 -1.43
CA GLU A 131 17.79 -20.38 -2.35
C GLU A 131 17.80 -18.85 -2.31
N ALA A 132 17.82 -18.26 -1.11
CA ALA A 132 17.83 -16.81 -0.93
C ALA A 132 19.12 -16.17 -1.47
N TYR A 133 20.28 -16.82 -1.28
CA TYR A 133 21.57 -16.37 -1.83
C TYR A 133 21.52 -16.30 -3.35
N HIS A 134 21.09 -17.39 -4.01
CA HIS A 134 20.99 -17.42 -5.46
C HIS A 134 19.99 -16.38 -5.97
N CYS A 135 18.83 -16.25 -5.32
CA CYS A 135 17.82 -15.28 -5.68
C CYS A 135 18.36 -13.84 -5.67
N TRP A 136 19.02 -13.42 -4.58
CA TRP A 136 19.62 -12.08 -4.50
C TRP A 136 20.76 -11.88 -5.50
N ASN A 137 21.59 -12.90 -5.72
CA ASN A 137 22.73 -12.80 -6.62
C ASN A 137 22.29 -12.69 -8.10
N GLU A 138 21.25 -13.43 -8.51
CA GLU A 138 20.66 -13.34 -9.85
C GLU A 138 20.02 -11.97 -10.11
N MET A 139 19.54 -11.30 -9.06
CA MET A 139 19.05 -9.92 -9.14
C MET A 139 20.17 -8.87 -9.17
N GLY A 140 21.44 -9.26 -9.00
CA GLY A 140 22.57 -8.34 -8.88
C GLY A 140 22.70 -7.67 -7.50
N GLU A 141 21.94 -8.11 -6.49
CA GLU A 141 21.95 -7.58 -5.12
C GLU A 141 23.04 -8.26 -4.27
N ILE A 142 24.31 -8.06 -4.66
CA ILE A 142 25.49 -8.76 -4.08
C ILE A 142 25.56 -8.58 -2.56
N ASP A 143 25.36 -7.36 -2.05
CA ASP A 143 25.40 -7.06 -0.61
C ASP A 143 24.33 -7.83 0.18
N ARG A 144 23.17 -8.09 -0.43
CA ARG A 144 22.11 -8.89 0.20
C ARG A 144 22.46 -10.37 0.17
N ALA A 145 22.98 -10.87 -0.96
CA ALA A 145 23.44 -12.24 -1.08
C ALA A 145 24.52 -12.57 -0.02
N GLU A 146 25.51 -11.69 0.16
CA GLU A 146 26.54 -11.88 1.20
C GLU A 146 25.96 -11.88 2.62
N ARG A 147 24.96 -11.04 2.89
CA ARG A 147 24.28 -11.00 4.18
C ARG A 147 23.59 -12.31 4.50
N VAL A 148 22.97 -12.96 3.52
CA VAL A 148 22.35 -14.28 3.67
C VAL A 148 23.39 -15.32 4.11
N VAL A 149 24.54 -15.37 3.45
CA VAL A 149 25.64 -16.29 3.81
C VAL A 149 26.18 -16.02 5.21
N ARG A 150 26.39 -14.75 5.57
CA ARG A 150 26.85 -14.38 6.93
C ARG A 150 25.85 -14.78 8.00
N THR A 151 24.55 -14.61 7.72
CA THR A 151 23.47 -15.00 8.62
C THR A 151 23.43 -16.50 8.82
N GLU A 152 23.54 -17.27 7.74
CA GLU A 152 23.63 -18.74 7.79
C GLU A 152 24.84 -19.20 8.61
N ALA A 153 26.03 -18.65 8.35
CA ALA A 153 27.25 -18.98 9.07
C ALA A 153 27.13 -18.66 10.56
N ALA A 154 26.57 -17.50 10.92
CA ALA A 154 26.33 -17.12 12.30
C ALA A 154 25.37 -18.09 13.00
N LEU A 155 24.27 -18.48 12.35
CA LEU A 155 23.33 -19.44 12.90
C LEU A 155 23.95 -20.82 13.10
N ARG A 156 24.79 -21.29 12.18
CA ARG A 156 25.53 -22.56 12.34
C ARG A 156 26.47 -22.52 13.55
N ILE A 157 27.21 -21.43 13.73
CA ILE A 157 28.10 -21.24 14.88
C ILE A 157 27.29 -21.21 16.18
N LEU A 158 26.19 -20.43 16.23
CA LEU A 158 25.37 -20.27 17.43
C LEU A 158 24.54 -21.51 17.79
N SER A 159 24.23 -22.36 16.81
CA SER A 159 23.49 -23.62 17.03
C SER A 159 24.41 -24.81 17.36
N THR A 160 25.72 -24.61 17.33
CA THR A 160 26.69 -25.62 17.79
C THR A 160 26.74 -25.58 19.33
N PRO A 161 26.40 -26.68 20.03
CA PRO A 161 26.36 -26.72 21.50
C PRO A 161 27.73 -26.64 22.18
#